data_AF-I3TDB5-F1
#
_entry.id   AF-I3TDB5-F1
#
_cell.length_a   1.000
_cell.length_b   1.000
_cell.length_c   1.000
_cell.angle_alpha   90.00
_cell.angle_beta   90.00
_cell.angle_gamma   90.00
#
_symmetry.space_group_name_H-M   'P 1'
#
loop_
_entity.id
_entity.type
_entity.pdbx_description
1 polymer ?
#
loop_
_entity_poly.entity_id
_entity_poly.type
_entity_poly.pdbx_seq_one_letter_code
_entity_poly.pdbx_strand_id
1 'polypeptide(L)'
;MAINGDKATDPIVSKVREIYSQTIRKYPVIRNPPDIIRYLREHFKLIVKPYIVYITVAAFLNNRPVLFEGPPGTGKTEIGEAILSLWSGKSAFILPCSENYDEYRVIGDFHPAMAMSKGFNEESFIPRPLLAAMILGTGVLIDDIRRSSEEFQNLLLDIIDKRRIIIPELKRVYYQKDDGFQIILTSNPYDIAQGELSDAFLRRVVRVEFKYPTLEEEFEVIKLRLGDLVNRLEPRLIEEALQIVRTLRQKAVYKPGISDSVMWLTLASLLAEARGLDKAGRNELADAGRAVLLKNVEDEALLNELLPTRE
;
A
#
# COMPACT_ATOMS: atom_id res chain seq x y z
N MET A 1 -26.80 1.89 -32.48
CA MET A 1 -27.33 0.52 -32.61
C MET A 1 -27.18 -0.17 -31.28
N ALA A 2 -28.31 -0.39 -30.59
CA ALA A 2 -28.35 -1.09 -29.32
C ALA A 2 -28.11 -2.59 -29.59
N ILE A 3 -26.99 -3.13 -29.08
CA ILE A 3 -26.78 -4.57 -29.03
C ILE A 3 -27.37 -5.06 -27.70
N ASN A 4 -28.69 -5.16 -27.67
CA ASN A 4 -29.37 -6.08 -26.77
C ASN A 4 -29.33 -7.46 -27.42
N GLY A 5 -28.26 -8.20 -27.16
CA GLY A 5 -28.18 -9.63 -27.36
C GLY A 5 -27.90 -10.27 -26.01
N ASP A 6 -28.67 -11.30 -25.68
CA ASP A 6 -28.50 -12.17 -24.51
C ASP A 6 -27.04 -12.28 -24.09
N LYS A 7 -26.69 -11.67 -22.94
CA LYS A 7 -25.37 -11.88 -22.35
C LYS A 7 -25.35 -13.28 -21.74
N ALA A 8 -25.08 -14.28 -22.58
CA ALA A 8 -24.25 -15.40 -22.15
C ALA A 8 -23.12 -14.79 -21.29
N THR A 9 -23.05 -15.23 -20.03
CA THR A 9 -22.08 -14.71 -19.06
C THR A 9 -20.71 -14.70 -19.71
N ASP A 10 -20.14 -13.50 -19.91
CA ASP A 10 -18.82 -13.33 -20.53
C ASP A 10 -17.84 -14.35 -19.87
N PRO A 11 -17.23 -15.26 -20.65
CA PRO A 11 -16.43 -16.34 -20.08
C PRO A 11 -15.28 -15.83 -19.22
N ILE A 12 -14.70 -14.69 -19.56
CA ILE A 12 -13.63 -14.07 -18.78
C ILE A 12 -14.15 -13.51 -17.48
N VAL A 13 -15.33 -12.88 -17.49
CA VAL A 13 -15.98 -12.42 -16.24
C VAL A 13 -16.28 -13.60 -15.32
N SER A 14 -16.69 -14.73 -15.88
CA SER A 14 -16.94 -15.96 -15.12
C SER A 14 -15.65 -16.51 -14.51
N LYS A 15 -14.56 -16.60 -15.30
CA LYS A 15 -13.24 -16.99 -14.82
C LYS A 15 -12.70 -16.06 -13.72
N VAL A 16 -12.85 -14.74 -13.89
CA VAL A 16 -12.44 -13.77 -12.86
C VAL A 16 -13.16 -14.04 -11.54
N ARG A 17 -14.48 -14.29 -11.59
CA ARG A 17 -15.24 -14.62 -10.38
C ARG A 17 -14.77 -15.93 -9.78
N GLU A 18 -14.54 -16.96 -10.60
CA GLU A 18 -14.03 -18.25 -10.12
C GLU A 18 -12.67 -18.13 -9.42
N ILE A 19 -11.72 -17.43 -10.04
CA ILE A 19 -10.34 -17.28 -9.54
C ILE A 19 -10.29 -16.40 -8.28
N TYR A 20 -11.00 -15.28 -8.27
CA TYR A 20 -10.76 -14.22 -7.26
C TYR A 20 -11.88 -14.06 -6.23
N SER A 21 -13.09 -14.59 -6.45
CA SER A 21 -14.20 -14.35 -5.49
C SER A 21 -13.95 -14.97 -4.11
N GLN A 22 -13.20 -16.07 -4.05
CA GLN A 22 -12.85 -16.74 -2.80
C GLN A 22 -11.77 -15.98 -2.00
N THR A 23 -10.91 -15.22 -2.68
CA THR A 23 -9.82 -14.47 -2.05
C THR A 23 -10.23 -13.06 -1.64
N ILE A 24 -11.30 -12.49 -2.23
CA ILE A 24 -11.75 -11.14 -1.91
C ILE A 24 -12.48 -11.12 -0.57
N ARG A 25 -11.93 -10.37 0.38
CA ARG A 25 -12.57 -10.09 1.67
C ARG A 25 -13.61 -8.99 1.49
N LYS A 26 -14.72 -9.07 2.23
CA LYS A 26 -15.75 -8.03 2.24
C LYS A 26 -15.46 -7.00 3.32
N TYR A 27 -15.74 -5.74 3.01
CA TYR A 27 -15.65 -4.59 3.89
C TYR A 27 -16.97 -3.81 3.85
N PRO A 28 -17.29 -3.01 4.89
CA PRO A 28 -18.35 -2.03 4.77
C PRO A 28 -18.00 -1.01 3.68
N VAL A 29 -19.00 -0.59 2.90
CA VAL A 29 -18.84 0.50 1.94
C VAL A 29 -18.92 1.82 2.69
N ILE A 30 -17.80 2.52 2.81
CA ILE A 30 -17.69 3.82 3.48
C ILE A 30 -17.04 4.81 2.51
N ARG A 31 -17.79 5.86 2.17
CA ARG A 31 -17.34 6.92 1.25
C ARG A 31 -17.28 8.31 1.89
N ASN A 32 -17.78 8.44 3.12
CA ASN A 32 -17.71 9.67 3.91
C ASN A 32 -16.32 9.80 4.56
N PRO A 33 -15.55 10.88 4.35
CA PRO A 33 -14.18 10.98 4.87
C PRO A 33 -14.06 10.89 6.40
N PRO A 34 -14.87 11.58 7.24
CA PRO A 34 -14.89 11.36 8.68
C PRO A 34 -15.05 9.89 9.11
N ASP A 35 -15.99 9.17 8.48
CA ASP A 35 -16.24 7.76 8.80
C ASP A 35 -15.08 6.86 8.37
N ILE A 36 -14.43 7.15 7.22
CA ILE A 36 -13.21 6.44 6.79
C ILE A 36 -12.10 6.66 7.84
N ILE A 37 -11.85 7.90 8.25
CA ILE A 37 -10.81 8.22 9.24
C ILE A 37 -11.05 7.46 10.56
N ARG A 38 -12.31 7.45 11.04
CA ARG A 38 -12.69 6.70 12.24
C ARG A 38 -12.42 5.20 12.06
N TYR A 39 -12.88 4.63 10.95
CA TYR A 39 -12.74 3.20 10.67
C TYR A 39 -11.27 2.77 10.54
N LEU A 40 -10.44 3.58 9.88
CA LEU A 40 -8.99 3.36 9.78
C LEU A 40 -8.34 3.28 11.17
N ARG A 41 -8.71 4.19 12.08
CA ARG A 41 -8.18 4.19 13.44
C ARG A 41 -8.64 2.97 14.25
N GLU A 42 -9.93 2.68 14.24
CA GLU A 42 -10.55 1.68 15.12
C GLU A 42 -10.28 0.24 14.66
N HIS A 43 -10.30 -0.02 13.35
CA HIS A 43 -10.23 -1.39 12.82
C HIS A 43 -8.89 -1.74 12.17
N PHE A 44 -8.21 -0.76 11.56
CA PHE A 44 -6.90 -0.97 10.94
C PHE A 44 -5.75 -0.49 11.83
N LYS A 45 -6.04 0.18 12.95
CA LYS A 45 -5.02 0.82 13.81
C LYS A 45 -4.14 1.81 13.03
N LEU A 46 -4.72 2.51 12.06
CA LEU A 46 -4.03 3.49 11.21
C LEU A 46 -4.43 4.91 11.59
N ILE A 47 -3.43 5.76 11.80
CA ILE A 47 -3.62 7.20 11.97
C ILE A 47 -3.22 7.89 10.68
N VAL A 48 -4.16 8.66 10.11
CA VAL A 48 -3.97 9.37 8.85
C VAL A 48 -4.38 10.83 9.02
N LYS A 49 -3.64 11.74 8.37
CA LYS A 49 -4.01 13.15 8.36
C LYS A 49 -5.33 13.34 7.61
N PRO A 50 -6.33 14.06 8.14
CA PRO A 50 -7.64 14.17 7.52
C PRO A 50 -7.59 14.58 6.05
N TYR A 51 -6.76 15.57 5.69
CA TYR A 51 -6.67 16.07 4.32
C TYR A 51 -6.35 14.97 3.29
N ILE A 52 -5.55 13.94 3.66
CA ILE A 52 -5.21 12.82 2.78
C ILE A 52 -6.48 12.08 2.36
N VAL A 53 -7.34 11.76 3.33
CA VAL A 53 -8.60 11.05 3.07
C VAL A 53 -9.58 11.93 2.29
N TYR A 54 -9.71 13.20 2.67
CA TYR A 54 -10.62 14.13 1.97
C TYR A 54 -10.24 14.33 0.51
N ILE A 55 -8.95 14.55 0.21
CA ILE A 55 -8.48 14.69 -1.17
C ILE A 55 -8.65 13.37 -1.94
N THR A 56 -8.35 12.24 -1.30
CA THR A 56 -8.50 10.92 -1.93
C THR A 56 -9.95 10.63 -2.33
N VAL A 57 -10.90 10.89 -1.41
CA VAL A 57 -12.33 10.76 -1.70
C VAL A 57 -12.78 11.73 -2.79
N ALA A 58 -12.35 12.99 -2.74
CA ALA A 58 -12.68 13.98 -3.77
C ALA A 58 -12.15 13.58 -5.17
N ALA A 59 -10.95 12.98 -5.21
CA ALA A 59 -10.38 12.45 -6.45
C ALA A 59 -11.19 11.25 -6.97
N PHE A 60 -11.57 10.31 -6.10
CA PHE A 60 -12.39 9.16 -6.48
C PHE A 60 -13.77 9.57 -7.02
N LEU A 61 -14.42 10.56 -6.42
CA LEU A 61 -15.68 11.12 -6.92
C LEU A 61 -15.54 11.74 -8.33
N ASN A 62 -14.34 12.16 -8.71
CA ASN A 62 -14.01 12.66 -10.05
C ASN A 62 -13.36 11.58 -10.95
N ASN A 63 -13.36 10.32 -10.53
CA ASN A 63 -12.67 9.22 -11.21
C ASN A 63 -11.20 9.54 -11.54
N ARG A 64 -10.52 10.27 -10.66
CA ARG A 64 -9.09 10.54 -10.76
C ARG A 64 -8.31 9.59 -9.85
N PRO A 65 -7.27 8.91 -10.38
CA PRO A 65 -6.34 8.15 -9.54
C PRO A 65 -5.56 9.10 -8.61
N VAL A 66 -5.07 8.55 -7.51
CA VAL A 66 -4.34 9.31 -6.50
C VAL A 66 -2.93 8.76 -6.37
N LEU A 67 -1.93 9.64 -6.44
CA LEU A 67 -0.52 9.30 -6.25
C LEU A 67 -0.10 9.73 -4.83
N PHE A 68 0.14 8.76 -3.97
CA PHE A 68 0.71 8.94 -2.64
C PHE A 68 2.23 9.01 -2.76
N GLU A 69 2.79 10.18 -2.53
CA GLU A 69 4.24 10.41 -2.62
C GLU A 69 4.84 10.72 -1.26
N GLY A 70 5.94 10.07 -0.93
CA GLY A 70 6.67 10.41 0.29
C GLY A 70 7.73 9.38 0.65
N PRO A 71 8.47 9.59 1.75
CA PRO A 71 9.51 8.67 2.19
C PRO A 71 8.99 7.24 2.43
N PRO A 72 9.86 6.22 2.37
CA PRO A 72 9.47 4.85 2.70
C PRO A 72 9.02 4.75 4.16
N GLY A 73 8.18 3.75 4.47
CA GLY A 73 7.74 3.51 5.85
C GLY A 73 6.79 4.54 6.46
N THR A 74 6.22 5.46 5.66
CA THR A 74 5.20 6.45 6.08
C THR A 74 3.76 5.94 6.07
N GLY A 75 3.53 4.65 5.77
CA GLY A 75 2.20 4.03 5.79
C GLY A 75 1.37 4.15 4.51
N LYS A 76 1.95 4.64 3.40
CA LYS A 76 1.26 4.86 2.10
C LYS A 76 0.47 3.63 1.62
N THR A 77 1.11 2.47 1.63
CA THR A 77 0.55 1.20 1.12
C THR A 77 -0.61 0.72 1.98
N GLU A 78 -0.42 0.63 3.30
CA GLU A 78 -1.46 0.16 4.25
C GLU A 78 -2.68 1.11 4.26
N ILE A 79 -2.45 2.43 4.25
CA ILE A 79 -3.52 3.44 4.18
C ILE A 79 -4.26 3.38 2.84
N GLY A 80 -3.52 3.28 1.73
CA GLY A 80 -4.13 3.22 0.39
C GLY A 80 -4.99 1.98 0.19
N GLU A 81 -4.49 0.81 0.59
CA GLU A 81 -5.24 -0.46 0.53
C GLU A 81 -6.53 -0.38 1.34
N ALA A 82 -6.45 0.14 2.57
CA ALA A 82 -7.61 0.27 3.45
C ALA A 82 -8.65 1.24 2.89
N ILE A 83 -8.25 2.40 2.36
CA ILE A 83 -9.17 3.37 1.74
C ILE A 83 -9.86 2.76 0.51
N LEU A 84 -9.11 2.10 -0.39
CA LEU A 84 -9.67 1.42 -1.56
C LEU A 84 -10.66 0.32 -1.16
N SER A 85 -10.35 -0.39 -0.07
CA SER A 85 -11.18 -1.49 0.41
C SER A 85 -12.50 -1.00 0.99
N LEU A 86 -12.46 0.09 1.77
CA LEU A 86 -13.66 0.76 2.29
C LEU A 86 -14.49 1.42 1.19
N TRP A 87 -13.84 1.99 0.17
CA TRP A 87 -14.54 2.64 -0.94
C TRP A 87 -15.40 1.66 -1.75
N SER A 88 -14.85 0.48 -2.02
CA SER A 88 -15.47 -0.56 -2.86
C SER A 88 -16.26 -1.61 -2.07
N GLY A 89 -16.04 -1.71 -0.75
CA GLY A 89 -16.58 -2.77 0.10
C GLY A 89 -15.92 -4.14 -0.11
N LYS A 90 -14.76 -4.18 -0.76
CA LYS A 90 -14.02 -5.39 -1.13
C LYS A 90 -12.53 -5.15 -0.93
N SER A 91 -11.76 -6.15 -0.51
CA SER A 91 -10.30 -6.00 -0.44
C SER A 91 -9.74 -5.51 -1.77
N ALA A 92 -8.87 -4.51 -1.71
CA ALA A 92 -8.15 -4.01 -2.86
C ALA A 92 -7.12 -5.04 -3.35
N PHE A 93 -6.80 -5.00 -4.64
CA PHE A 93 -5.65 -5.70 -5.17
C PHE A 93 -4.39 -4.85 -5.00
N ILE A 94 -3.26 -5.48 -4.69
CA ILE A 94 -1.95 -4.82 -4.60
C ILE A 94 -1.07 -5.33 -5.74
N LEU A 95 -0.50 -4.40 -6.50
CA LEU A 95 0.46 -4.64 -7.56
C LEU A 95 1.81 -4.05 -7.13
N PRO A 96 2.73 -4.85 -6.54
CA PRO A 96 4.05 -4.37 -6.15
C PRO A 96 4.94 -4.18 -7.38
N CYS A 97 5.16 -2.94 -7.82
CA CYS A 97 5.92 -2.69 -9.04
C CYS A 97 7.39 -3.09 -8.91
N SER A 98 7.89 -3.62 -10.02
CA SER A 98 9.30 -3.87 -10.30
C SER A 98 9.51 -3.76 -11.81
N GLU A 99 10.76 -3.76 -12.27
CA GLU A 99 11.09 -3.57 -13.69
C GLU A 99 10.44 -4.63 -14.60
N ASN A 100 10.15 -5.81 -14.06
CA ASN A 100 9.57 -6.93 -14.80
C ASN A 100 8.03 -6.97 -14.80
N TYR A 101 7.36 -5.86 -14.44
CA TYR A 101 5.90 -5.76 -14.58
C TYR A 101 5.52 -5.38 -16.00
N ASP A 102 4.86 -6.30 -16.70
CA ASP A 102 4.31 -6.12 -18.03
C ASP A 102 2.78 -6.27 -18.04
N GLU A 103 2.17 -6.05 -19.21
CA GLU A 103 0.74 -6.25 -19.45
C GLU A 103 0.27 -7.66 -19.02
N TYR A 104 1.07 -8.69 -19.32
CA TYR A 104 0.73 -10.09 -19.06
C TYR A 104 0.59 -10.41 -17.58
N ARG A 105 1.35 -9.74 -16.71
CA ARG A 105 1.26 -9.92 -15.25
C ARG A 105 0.10 -9.20 -14.61
N VAL A 106 -0.42 -8.13 -15.22
CA VAL A 106 -1.46 -7.30 -14.61
C VAL A 106 -2.84 -7.45 -15.25
N ILE A 107 -2.93 -7.58 -16.57
CA ILE A 107 -4.19 -7.69 -17.32
C ILE A 107 -4.55 -9.16 -17.53
N GLY A 108 -3.63 -9.93 -18.11
CA GLY A 108 -3.82 -11.36 -18.31
C GLY A 108 -2.87 -11.95 -19.33
N ASP A 109 -2.72 -13.27 -19.28
CA ASP A 109 -1.82 -14.02 -20.13
C ASP A 109 -2.46 -15.33 -20.58
N PHE A 110 -1.93 -15.94 -21.64
CA PHE A 110 -2.44 -17.18 -22.18
C PHE A 110 -1.62 -18.37 -21.70
N HIS A 111 -2.28 -19.37 -21.11
CA HIS A 111 -1.62 -20.59 -20.66
C HIS A 111 -0.96 -21.31 -21.86
N PRO A 112 0.38 -21.50 -21.89
CA PRO A 112 1.09 -21.90 -23.10
C PRO A 112 0.56 -23.19 -23.73
N ALA A 113 0.35 -24.26 -22.93
CA ALA A 113 -0.13 -25.54 -23.44
C ALA A 113 -1.58 -25.48 -23.98
N MET A 114 -2.42 -24.61 -23.41
CA MET A 114 -3.80 -24.44 -23.85
C MET A 114 -3.84 -23.58 -25.12
N ALA A 115 -3.01 -22.54 -25.19
CA ALA A 115 -2.87 -21.73 -26.39
C ALA A 115 -2.34 -22.55 -27.57
N MET A 116 -1.39 -23.46 -27.35
CA MET A 116 -0.90 -24.36 -28.40
C MET A 116 -1.95 -25.35 -28.90
N SER A 117 -2.80 -25.88 -28.01
CA SER A 117 -3.79 -26.92 -28.36
C SER A 117 -5.12 -26.36 -28.84
N LYS A 118 -5.56 -25.21 -28.32
CA LYS A 118 -6.89 -24.61 -28.58
C LYS A 118 -6.83 -23.24 -29.24
N GLY A 119 -5.64 -22.65 -29.38
CA GLY A 119 -5.45 -21.28 -29.86
C GLY A 119 -5.61 -20.23 -28.76
N PHE A 120 -5.29 -18.98 -29.10
CA PHE A 120 -5.45 -17.81 -28.22
C PHE A 120 -6.93 -17.42 -28.11
N ASN A 121 -7.60 -17.96 -27.12
CA ASN A 121 -9.03 -17.76 -26.87
C ASN A 121 -9.35 -17.68 -25.37
N GLU A 122 -10.63 -17.47 -25.03
CA GLU A 122 -11.07 -17.32 -23.65
C GLU A 122 -10.72 -18.50 -22.75
N GLU A 123 -10.62 -19.73 -23.26
CA GLU A 123 -10.25 -20.91 -22.47
C GLU A 123 -8.78 -20.91 -22.07
N SER A 124 -7.90 -20.48 -22.98
CA SER A 124 -6.46 -20.36 -22.71
C SER A 124 -6.09 -19.11 -21.91
N PHE A 125 -6.93 -18.08 -21.92
CA PHE A 125 -6.66 -16.82 -21.21
C PHE A 125 -6.83 -16.95 -19.69
N ILE A 126 -5.88 -16.40 -18.95
CA ILE A 126 -5.84 -16.32 -17.49
C ILE A 126 -5.88 -14.83 -17.09
N PRO A 127 -7.00 -14.35 -16.52
CA PRO A 127 -7.11 -12.96 -16.10
C PRO A 127 -6.25 -12.66 -14.88
N ARG A 128 -5.67 -11.46 -14.84
CA ARG A 128 -4.75 -11.00 -13.78
C ARG A 128 -5.34 -9.84 -12.97
N PRO A 129 -4.70 -9.43 -11.87
CA PRO A 129 -5.36 -8.62 -10.84
C PRO A 129 -5.93 -7.28 -11.31
N LEU A 130 -5.32 -6.58 -12.28
CA LEU A 130 -5.84 -5.28 -12.76
C LEU A 130 -7.15 -5.45 -13.53
N LEU A 131 -7.21 -6.45 -14.42
CA LEU A 131 -8.44 -6.80 -15.13
C LEU A 131 -9.51 -7.32 -14.16
N ALA A 132 -9.10 -8.17 -13.21
CA ALA A 132 -9.99 -8.69 -12.18
C ALA A 132 -10.61 -7.57 -11.34
N ALA A 133 -9.82 -6.60 -10.91
CA ALA A 133 -10.29 -5.46 -10.14
C ALA A 133 -11.33 -4.63 -10.89
N MET A 134 -11.09 -4.36 -12.18
CA MET A 134 -12.04 -3.63 -13.03
C MET A 134 -13.35 -4.39 -13.20
N ILE A 135 -13.29 -5.70 -13.45
CA ILE A 135 -14.48 -6.56 -13.63
C ILE A 135 -15.27 -6.71 -12.33
N LEU A 136 -14.58 -6.80 -11.20
CA LEU A 136 -15.18 -7.00 -9.89
C LEU A 136 -15.59 -5.70 -9.20
N GLY A 137 -15.24 -4.53 -9.75
CA GLY A 137 -15.55 -3.23 -9.14
C GLY A 137 -14.87 -3.07 -7.77
N THR A 138 -13.57 -3.39 -7.70
CA THR A 138 -12.74 -3.18 -6.50
C THR A 138 -11.50 -2.35 -6.83
N GLY A 139 -10.86 -1.79 -5.82
CA GLY A 139 -9.70 -0.94 -5.97
C GLY A 139 -8.40 -1.68 -6.31
N VAL A 140 -7.44 -0.95 -6.90
CA VAL A 140 -6.07 -1.41 -7.12
C VAL A 140 -5.09 -0.41 -6.53
N LEU A 141 -4.17 -0.92 -5.71
CA LEU A 141 -3.00 -0.19 -5.26
C LEU A 141 -1.80 -0.61 -6.11
N ILE A 142 -1.17 0.35 -6.78
CA ILE A 142 0.06 0.14 -7.55
C ILE A 142 1.22 0.68 -6.71
N ASP A 143 1.98 -0.22 -6.11
CA ASP A 143 2.98 0.11 -5.09
C ASP A 143 4.34 0.40 -5.74
N ASP A 144 4.97 1.52 -5.38
CA ASP A 144 6.24 2.01 -5.92
C ASP A 144 6.28 2.09 -7.46
N ILE A 145 5.34 2.83 -8.07
CA ILE A 145 5.19 2.94 -9.53
C ILE A 145 6.49 3.34 -10.27
N ARG A 146 7.38 4.10 -9.63
CA ARG A 146 8.66 4.50 -10.24
C ARG A 146 9.65 3.34 -10.43
N ARG A 147 9.39 2.17 -9.84
CA ARG A 147 10.16 0.94 -10.06
C ARG A 147 9.71 0.16 -11.30
N SER A 148 8.62 0.55 -11.95
CA SER A 148 8.15 -0.10 -13.18
C SER A 148 8.83 0.46 -14.41
N SER A 149 8.79 -0.29 -15.52
CA SER A 149 9.24 0.20 -16.82
C SER A 149 8.35 1.33 -17.35
N GLU A 150 8.87 2.10 -18.32
CA GLU A 150 8.11 3.16 -19.00
C GLU A 150 6.92 2.59 -19.79
N GLU A 151 7.07 1.41 -20.40
CA GLU A 151 6.00 0.73 -21.13
C GLU A 151 4.81 0.44 -20.22
N PHE A 152 5.08 -0.05 -19.00
CA PHE A 152 4.03 -0.28 -18.01
C PHE A 152 3.34 1.03 -17.59
N GLN A 153 4.10 2.09 -17.35
CA GLN A 153 3.52 3.41 -17.02
C GLN A 153 2.62 3.92 -18.15
N ASN A 154 3.03 3.73 -19.41
CA ASN A 154 2.25 4.12 -20.58
C ASN A 154 0.98 3.29 -20.75
N LEU A 155 1.03 1.98 -20.49
CA LEU A 155 -0.15 1.11 -20.46
C LEU A 155 -1.22 1.61 -19.49
N LEU A 156 -0.81 2.07 -18.30
CA LEU A 156 -1.73 2.60 -17.30
C LEU A 156 -2.44 3.89 -17.75
N LEU A 157 -1.90 4.65 -18.70
CA LEU A 157 -2.51 5.93 -19.13
C LEU A 157 -3.88 5.73 -19.78
N ASP A 158 -4.06 4.74 -20.67
CA ASP A 158 -5.39 4.46 -21.26
C ASP A 158 -6.37 3.99 -20.19
N ILE A 159 -5.90 3.18 -19.23
CA ILE A 159 -6.73 2.68 -18.13
C ILE A 159 -7.18 3.82 -17.22
N ILE A 160 -6.28 4.76 -16.89
CA ILE A 160 -6.57 5.92 -16.07
C ILE A 160 -7.56 6.87 -16.77
N ASP A 161 -7.33 7.18 -18.05
CA ASP A 161 -8.11 8.16 -18.79
C ASP A 161 -9.46 7.62 -19.27
N LYS A 162 -9.48 6.39 -19.78
CA LYS A 162 -10.64 5.79 -20.45
C LYS A 162 -11.36 4.77 -19.59
N ARG A 163 -10.80 4.40 -18.43
CA ARG A 163 -11.38 3.42 -17.49
C ARG A 163 -11.76 2.12 -18.20
N ARG A 164 -10.89 1.68 -19.11
CA ARG A 164 -11.08 0.48 -19.91
C ARG A 164 -9.81 -0.34 -20.04
N ILE A 165 -9.97 -1.62 -20.34
CA ILE A 165 -8.90 -2.52 -20.75
C ILE A 165 -9.34 -3.18 -22.06
N ILE A 166 -8.48 -3.11 -23.08
CA ILE A 166 -8.69 -3.73 -24.38
C ILE A 166 -7.85 -4.99 -24.44
N ILE A 167 -8.45 -6.11 -24.86
CA ILE A 167 -7.75 -7.37 -25.10
C ILE A 167 -7.98 -7.75 -26.56
N PRO A 168 -7.08 -7.33 -27.48
CA PRO A 168 -7.25 -7.50 -28.92
C PRO A 168 -7.39 -8.97 -29.34
N GLU A 169 -6.62 -9.86 -28.75
CA GLU A 169 -6.60 -11.31 -29.03
C GLU A 169 -7.98 -11.93 -28.79
N LEU A 170 -8.70 -11.43 -27.78
CA LEU A 170 -10.06 -11.86 -27.45
C LEU A 170 -11.14 -11.00 -28.12
N LYS A 171 -10.77 -9.94 -28.84
CA LYS A 171 -11.68 -8.93 -29.41
C LYS A 171 -12.63 -8.34 -28.37
N ARG A 172 -12.12 -8.12 -27.15
CA ARG A 172 -12.91 -7.64 -26.00
C ARG A 172 -12.43 -6.30 -25.49
N VAL A 173 -13.38 -5.53 -24.97
CA VAL A 173 -13.12 -4.30 -24.23
C VAL A 173 -13.91 -4.36 -22.93
N TYR A 174 -13.20 -4.23 -21.82
CA TYR A 174 -13.80 -4.14 -20.49
C TYR A 174 -13.79 -2.69 -20.06
N TYR A 175 -14.93 -2.22 -19.56
CA TYR A 175 -15.06 -0.90 -18.95
C TYR A 175 -15.36 -1.08 -17.47
N GLN A 176 -14.92 -0.12 -16.68
CA GLN A 176 -15.40 0.05 -15.31
C GLN A 176 -16.93 0.10 -15.30
N LYS A 177 -17.56 -0.72 -14.44
CA LYS A 177 -19.03 -0.85 -14.36
C LYS A 177 -19.67 -0.01 -13.25
N ASP A 178 -18.92 0.29 -12.20
CA ASP A 178 -19.37 1.01 -11.02
C ASP A 178 -18.24 1.84 -10.43
N ASP A 179 -18.56 2.72 -9.47
CA ASP A 179 -17.56 3.62 -8.87
C ASP A 179 -16.52 2.90 -7.99
N GLY A 180 -16.68 1.60 -7.71
CA GLY A 180 -15.82 0.84 -6.81
C GLY A 180 -14.40 0.64 -7.32
N PHE A 181 -14.22 0.61 -8.64
CA PHE A 181 -12.88 0.55 -9.25
C PHE A 181 -12.17 1.91 -9.16
N GLN A 182 -11.18 1.99 -8.28
CA GLN A 182 -10.32 3.16 -8.12
C GLN A 182 -8.86 2.73 -8.04
N ILE A 183 -7.96 3.66 -8.35
CA ILE A 183 -6.52 3.40 -8.38
C ILE A 183 -5.83 4.35 -7.41
N ILE A 184 -5.06 3.79 -6.49
CA ILE A 184 -4.04 4.52 -5.73
C ILE A 184 -2.68 4.02 -6.21
N LEU A 185 -1.76 4.95 -6.42
CA LEU A 185 -0.37 4.65 -6.69
C LEU A 185 0.48 5.13 -5.52
N THR A 186 1.56 4.43 -5.20
CA THR A 186 2.55 4.91 -4.24
C THR A 186 3.88 5.18 -4.94
N SER A 187 4.64 6.13 -4.43
CA SER A 187 5.96 6.47 -4.97
C SER A 187 6.85 7.06 -3.88
N ASN A 188 8.14 6.80 -3.98
CA ASN A 188 9.18 7.49 -3.22
C ASN A 188 9.98 8.41 -4.15
N PRO A 189 9.68 9.72 -4.23
CA PRO A 189 10.36 10.64 -5.14
C PRO A 189 11.82 10.91 -4.76
N TYR A 190 12.27 10.48 -3.58
CA TYR A 190 13.64 10.70 -3.10
C TYR A 190 14.59 9.54 -3.40
N ASP A 191 14.08 8.46 -4.00
CA ASP A 191 14.89 7.31 -4.40
C ASP A 191 15.45 7.53 -5.82
N ILE A 192 16.71 7.92 -5.88
CA ILE A 192 17.41 8.27 -7.13
C ILE A 192 17.62 7.03 -8.01
N ALA A 193 17.52 5.81 -7.44
CA ALA A 193 17.62 4.58 -8.20
C ALA A 193 16.36 4.25 -9.02
N GLN A 194 15.28 5.01 -8.84
CA GLN A 194 14.00 4.77 -9.53
C GLN A 194 13.79 5.72 -10.72
N GLY A 195 12.93 5.30 -11.65
CA GLY A 195 12.59 6.10 -12.82
C GLY A 195 11.78 7.36 -12.48
N GLU A 196 11.79 8.33 -13.40
CA GLU A 196 10.90 9.48 -13.31
C GLU A 196 9.52 9.16 -13.88
N LEU A 197 8.47 9.73 -13.27
CA LEU A 197 7.14 9.72 -13.87
C LEU A 197 7.06 10.83 -14.90
N SER A 198 6.62 10.50 -16.11
CA SER A 198 6.46 11.49 -17.17
C SER A 198 5.44 12.57 -16.80
N ASP A 199 5.61 13.77 -17.37
CA ASP A 199 4.63 14.86 -17.30
C ASP A 199 3.22 14.40 -17.70
N ALA A 200 3.13 13.53 -18.70
CA ALA A 200 1.86 12.98 -19.16
C ALA A 200 1.16 12.17 -18.07
N PHE A 201 1.92 11.39 -17.28
CA PHE A 201 1.41 10.64 -16.15
C PHE A 201 0.99 11.58 -15.00
N LEU A 202 1.87 12.53 -14.64
CA LEU A 202 1.62 13.48 -13.55
C LEU A 202 0.39 14.35 -13.77
N ARG A 203 0.05 14.71 -15.02
CA ARG A 203 -1.16 15.48 -15.36
C ARG A 203 -2.47 14.72 -15.15
N ARG A 204 -2.42 13.39 -14.93
CA ARG A 204 -3.61 12.53 -14.84
C ARG A 204 -3.91 12.03 -13.44
N VAL A 205 -2.99 12.25 -12.49
CA VAL A 205 -3.10 11.83 -11.09
C VAL A 205 -3.28 13.03 -10.16
N VAL A 206 -4.00 12.82 -9.06
CA VAL A 206 -4.02 13.77 -7.93
C VAL A 206 -2.89 13.40 -6.98
N ARG A 207 -1.94 14.31 -6.76
CA ARG A 207 -0.78 14.06 -5.90
C ARG A 207 -1.12 14.40 -4.44
N VAL A 208 -0.79 13.48 -3.54
CA VAL A 208 -0.92 13.67 -2.09
C VAL A 208 0.41 13.36 -1.43
N GLU A 209 0.97 14.35 -0.75
CA GLU A 209 2.25 14.23 -0.07
C GLU A 209 2.08 13.56 1.31
N PHE A 210 2.94 12.58 1.57
CA PHE A 210 3.15 11.90 2.84
C PHE A 210 4.49 12.31 3.42
N LYS A 211 4.49 12.61 4.71
CA LYS A 211 5.68 12.92 5.50
C LYS A 211 5.75 11.97 6.67
N TYR A 212 6.94 11.85 7.25
CA TYR A 212 7.05 11.25 8.57
C TYR A 212 6.16 12.01 9.56
N PRO A 213 5.51 11.29 10.49
CA PRO A 213 4.69 11.90 11.53
C PRO A 213 5.54 12.82 12.43
N THR A 214 4.88 13.76 13.11
CA THR A 214 5.49 14.45 14.25
C THR A 214 5.70 13.48 15.41
N LEU A 215 6.46 13.89 16.43
CA LEU A 215 6.68 13.05 17.62
C LEU A 215 5.34 12.70 18.29
N GLU A 216 4.44 13.67 18.39
CA GLU A 216 3.12 13.50 18.98
C GLU A 216 2.25 12.54 18.15
N GLU A 217 2.25 12.71 16.82
CA GLU A 217 1.53 11.82 15.90
C GLU A 217 2.06 10.38 16.00
N GLU A 218 3.38 10.19 16.04
CA GLU A 218 4.00 8.87 16.12
C GLU A 218 3.79 8.22 17.50
N PHE A 219 3.83 9.00 18.58
CA PHE A 219 3.52 8.51 19.93
C PHE A 219 2.10 7.94 20.01
N GLU A 220 1.13 8.60 19.39
CA GLU A 220 -0.24 8.10 19.30
C GLU A 220 -0.33 6.83 18.43
N VAL A 221 0.47 6.73 17.37
CA VAL A 221 0.59 5.48 16.59
C VAL A 221 1.14 4.35 17.46
N ILE A 222 2.19 4.60 18.25
CA ILE A 222 2.77 3.61 19.17
C ILE A 222 1.70 3.10 20.13
N LYS A 223 0.99 3.99 20.84
CA LYS A 223 -0.10 3.57 21.75
C LYS A 223 -1.14 2.70 21.04
N LEU A 224 -1.59 3.14 19.86
CA LEU A 224 -2.64 2.45 19.13
C LEU A 224 -2.20 1.05 18.65
N ARG A 225 -0.94 0.92 18.19
CA ARG A 225 -0.42 -0.34 17.64
C ARG A 225 -0.02 -1.33 18.74
N LEU A 226 0.62 -0.86 19.82
CA LEU A 226 1.06 -1.72 20.91
C LEU A 226 -0.10 -2.21 21.80
N GLY A 227 -1.22 -1.46 21.86
CA GLY A 227 -2.33 -1.82 22.75
C GLY A 227 -1.84 -1.95 24.19
N ASP A 228 -2.17 -3.06 24.85
CA ASP A 228 -1.83 -3.28 26.27
C ASP A 228 -0.32 -3.32 26.55
N LEU A 229 0.51 -3.65 25.55
CA LEU A 229 1.98 -3.66 25.70
C LEU A 229 2.54 -2.28 26.03
N VAL A 230 1.84 -1.20 25.65
CA VAL A 230 2.30 0.16 25.95
C VAL A 230 2.38 0.42 27.46
N ASN A 231 1.62 -0.30 28.28
CA ASN A 231 1.65 -0.16 29.74
C ASN A 231 2.99 -0.62 30.35
N ARG A 232 3.78 -1.41 29.60
CA ARG A 232 5.13 -1.85 29.98
C ARG A 232 6.21 -0.82 29.63
N LEU A 233 5.84 0.31 29.02
CA LEU A 233 6.75 1.37 28.62
C LEU A 233 6.43 2.65 29.38
N GLU A 234 7.46 3.27 29.97
CA GLU A 234 7.33 4.63 30.50
C GLU A 234 7.21 5.64 29.34
N PRO A 235 6.33 6.67 29.43
CA PRO A 235 6.19 7.68 28.38
C PRO A 235 7.51 8.32 27.94
N ARG A 236 8.42 8.56 28.91
CA ARG A 236 9.76 9.11 28.65
C ARG A 236 10.63 8.20 27.78
N LEU A 237 10.49 6.88 27.93
CA LEU A 237 11.25 5.90 27.15
C LEU A 237 10.76 5.86 25.70
N ILE A 238 9.45 6.00 25.49
CA ILE A 238 8.86 6.13 24.15
C ILE A 238 9.34 7.44 23.50
N GLU A 239 9.30 8.56 24.22
CA GLU A 239 9.81 9.85 23.71
C GLU A 239 11.29 9.78 23.33
N GLU A 240 12.13 9.18 24.18
CA GLU A 240 13.57 8.93 23.92
C GLU A 240 13.75 8.10 22.64
N ALA A 241 13.03 7.00 22.48
CA ALA A 241 13.07 6.17 21.29
C ALA A 241 12.65 6.94 20.02
N LEU A 242 11.57 7.72 20.08
CA LEU A 242 11.10 8.49 18.93
C LEU A 242 12.05 9.63 18.55
N GLN A 243 12.77 10.22 19.51
CA GLN A 243 13.84 11.18 19.22
C GLN A 243 15.02 10.52 18.50
N ILE A 244 15.39 9.31 18.89
CA ILE A 244 16.42 8.52 18.20
C ILE A 244 15.98 8.22 16.76
N VAL A 245 14.75 7.74 16.55
CA VAL A 245 14.18 7.50 15.21
C VAL A 245 14.21 8.75 14.35
N ARG A 246 13.83 9.91 14.92
CA ARG A 246 13.87 11.20 14.20
C ARG A 246 15.29 11.59 13.79
N THR A 247 16.27 11.35 14.65
CA THR A 247 17.70 11.60 14.35
C THR A 247 18.20 10.67 13.25
N LEU A 248 17.85 9.38 13.30
CA LEU A 248 18.20 8.41 12.26
C LEU A 248 17.61 8.80 10.90
N ARG A 249 16.33 9.21 10.84
CA ARG A 249 15.71 9.68 9.58
C ARG A 249 16.45 10.85 8.91
N GLN A 250 17.21 11.63 9.68
CA GLN A 250 17.99 12.78 9.20
C GLN A 250 19.43 12.40 8.82
N LYS A 251 20.08 11.54 9.61
CA LYS A 251 21.52 11.30 9.52
C LYS A 251 21.92 9.92 8.98
N ALA A 252 21.07 8.91 9.17
CA ALA A 252 21.36 7.54 8.80
C ALA A 252 21.15 7.30 7.29
N VAL A 253 21.85 6.31 6.77
CA VAL A 253 21.63 5.78 5.42
C VAL A 253 20.28 5.09 5.36
N TYR A 254 20.01 4.19 6.32
CA TYR A 254 18.69 3.59 6.47
C TYR A 254 17.77 4.50 7.28
N LYS A 255 16.69 4.97 6.65
CA LYS A 255 15.70 5.84 7.30
C LYS A 255 14.56 4.97 7.89
N PRO A 256 14.47 4.82 9.22
CA PRO A 256 13.46 3.97 9.83
C PRO A 256 12.04 4.48 9.58
N GLY A 257 11.15 3.58 9.18
CA GLY A 257 9.73 3.81 9.03
C GLY A 257 8.97 3.78 10.36
N ILE A 258 7.66 3.98 10.28
CA ILE A 258 6.74 3.84 11.42
C ILE A 258 6.68 2.37 11.89
N SER A 259 6.81 1.42 10.97
CA SER A 259 6.87 -0.01 11.31
C SER A 259 8.07 -0.35 12.19
N ASP A 260 9.21 0.31 11.97
CA ASP A 260 10.43 0.07 12.75
C ASP A 260 10.31 0.59 14.17
N SER A 261 9.73 1.79 14.37
CA SER A 261 9.49 2.34 15.72
C SER A 261 8.47 1.50 16.50
N VAL A 262 7.39 1.05 15.85
CA VAL A 262 6.41 0.11 16.43
C VAL A 262 7.07 -1.22 16.80
N MET A 263 7.86 -1.81 15.90
CA MET A 263 8.53 -3.08 16.14
C MET A 263 9.57 -2.97 17.27
N TRP A 264 10.35 -1.89 17.28
CA TRP A 264 11.36 -1.64 18.30
C TRP A 264 10.74 -1.60 19.70
N LEU A 265 9.70 -0.80 19.90
CA LEU A 265 9.05 -0.67 21.21
C LEU A 265 8.24 -1.91 21.61
N THR A 266 7.68 -2.62 20.62
CA THR A 266 7.06 -3.94 20.86
C THR A 266 8.10 -4.92 21.41
N LEU A 267 9.26 -5.02 20.75
CA LEU A 267 10.32 -5.94 21.16
C LEU A 267 10.91 -5.57 22.52
N ALA A 268 11.10 -4.27 22.80
CA ALA A 268 11.55 -3.82 24.13
C ALA A 268 10.57 -4.24 25.24
N SER A 269 9.26 -4.11 24.99
CA SER A 269 8.21 -4.52 25.93
C SER A 269 8.20 -6.03 26.21
N LEU A 270 8.39 -6.83 25.15
CA LEU A 270 8.45 -8.30 25.24
C LEU A 270 9.76 -8.80 25.87
N LEU A 271 10.89 -8.12 25.63
CA LEU A 271 12.16 -8.43 26.30
C LEU A 271 12.06 -8.21 27.81
N ALA A 272 11.41 -7.13 28.23
CA ALA A 272 11.15 -6.89 29.65
C ALA A 272 10.34 -8.04 30.27
N GLU A 273 9.33 -8.54 29.54
CA GLU A 273 8.48 -9.65 30.00
C GLU A 273 9.29 -10.93 30.15
N ALA A 274 10.07 -11.27 29.12
CA ALA A 274 10.94 -12.44 29.13
C ALA A 274 12.01 -12.38 30.24
N ARG A 275 12.39 -11.18 30.67
CA ARG A 275 13.34 -10.93 31.78
C ARG A 275 12.67 -10.87 33.16
N GLY A 276 11.35 -11.06 33.25
CA GLY A 276 10.61 -10.97 34.51
C GLY A 276 10.49 -9.53 35.06
N LEU A 277 10.66 -8.52 34.21
CA LEU A 277 10.51 -7.11 34.57
C LEU A 277 9.06 -6.66 34.33
N ASP A 278 8.57 -5.78 35.21
CA ASP A 278 7.25 -5.15 35.08
C ASP A 278 7.22 -4.18 33.88
N LYS A 279 8.27 -3.36 33.75
CA LYS A 279 8.44 -2.39 32.66
C LYS A 279 9.78 -2.55 31.98
N ALA A 280 9.85 -2.19 30.70
CA ALA A 280 11.10 -2.10 29.96
C ALA A 280 11.92 -0.90 30.46
N GLY A 281 13.22 -1.14 30.66
CA GLY A 281 14.20 -0.11 30.94
C GLY A 281 15.03 0.24 29.71
N ARG A 282 16.10 1.00 29.96
CA ARG A 282 17.08 1.38 28.93
C ARG A 282 17.81 0.19 28.32
N ASN A 283 18.07 -0.87 29.10
CA ASN A 283 18.71 -2.08 28.63
C ASN A 283 17.87 -2.82 27.58
N GLU A 284 16.57 -2.98 27.82
CA GLU A 284 15.65 -3.59 26.85
C GLU A 284 15.48 -2.70 25.61
N LEU A 285 15.42 -1.38 25.79
CA LEU A 285 15.35 -0.43 24.69
C LEU A 285 16.60 -0.51 23.81
N ALA A 286 17.80 -0.56 24.40
CA ALA A 286 19.05 -0.67 23.67
C ALA A 286 19.16 -2.00 22.91
N ASP A 287 18.83 -3.12 23.55
CA ASP A 287 18.91 -4.45 22.94
C ASP A 287 17.94 -4.60 21.77
N ALA A 288 16.68 -4.18 21.95
CA ALA A 288 15.70 -4.18 20.88
C ALA A 288 16.08 -3.20 19.76
N GLY A 289 16.62 -2.04 20.12
CA GLY A 289 16.99 -0.99 19.17
C GLY A 289 18.09 -1.43 18.23
N ARG A 290 19.12 -2.09 18.77
CA ARG A 290 20.20 -2.64 17.96
C ARG A 290 19.71 -3.72 17.00
N ALA A 291 18.82 -4.60 17.44
CA ALA A 291 18.26 -5.67 16.61
C ALA A 291 17.33 -5.15 15.49
N VAL A 292 16.55 -4.10 15.77
CA VAL A 292 15.55 -3.59 14.83
C VAL A 292 16.13 -2.55 13.88
N LEU A 293 16.93 -1.59 14.38
CA LEU A 293 17.33 -0.40 13.63
C LEU A 293 18.64 -0.56 12.85
N LEU A 294 19.53 -1.48 13.26
CA LEU A 294 20.79 -1.72 12.54
C LEU A 294 20.51 -2.52 11.26
N LYS A 295 20.14 -1.84 10.18
CA LYS A 295 19.93 -2.44 8.85
C LYS A 295 21.10 -2.29 7.91
N ASN A 296 21.96 -1.30 8.18
CA ASN A 296 23.14 -1.04 7.39
C ASN A 296 24.37 -0.87 8.32
N VAL A 297 25.50 -1.43 7.90
CA VAL A 297 26.76 -1.42 8.66
C VAL A 297 27.28 0.01 8.81
N GLU A 298 27.09 0.87 7.80
CA GLU A 298 27.50 2.28 7.89
C GLU A 298 26.78 3.06 9.02
N ASP A 299 25.60 2.60 9.44
CA ASP A 299 24.83 3.23 10.51
C ASP A 299 25.24 2.76 11.92
N GLU A 300 26.17 1.80 12.05
CA GLU A 300 26.52 1.19 13.34
C GLU A 300 27.09 2.20 14.35
N ALA A 301 28.03 3.05 13.91
CA ALA A 301 28.66 4.03 14.80
C ALA A 301 27.63 5.04 15.32
N LEU A 302 26.77 5.54 14.43
CA LEU A 302 25.68 6.45 14.79
C LEU A 302 24.68 5.78 15.75
N LEU A 303 24.32 4.52 15.49
CA LEU A 303 23.37 3.82 16.35
C LEU A 303 23.96 3.55 17.75
N ASN A 304 25.25 3.21 17.84
CA ASN A 304 25.94 3.03 19.12
C ASN A 304 26.06 4.34 19.92
N GLU A 305 26.14 5.50 19.26
CA GLU A 305 26.11 6.82 19.90
C GLU A 305 24.72 7.16 20.44
N LEU A 306 23.66 6.79 19.70
CA LEU A 306 22.28 7.19 20.00
C LEU A 306 21.56 6.26 20.99
N LEU A 307 21.84 4.95 20.95
CA LEU A 307 21.17 4.00 21.84
C LEU A 307 21.63 4.18 23.28
N PRO A 308 20.75 3.95 24.28
CA PRO A 308 21.15 4.02 25.67
C PRO A 308 22.31 3.07 25.97
N THR A 309 23.30 3.54 26.72
CA THR A 309 24.36 2.69 27.25
C THR A 309 23.75 1.67 28.21
N ARG A 310 24.25 0.43 28.16
CA ARG A 310 23.88 -0.57 29.16
C ARG A 310 24.34 -0.12 30.54
N GLU A 311 23.42 -0.15 31.51
CA GLU A 311 23.73 -0.03 32.94
C GLU A 311 24.21 -1.38 33.50
#